data_AF-A0A091RPD8-F1
#
_entry.id   AF-A0A091RPD8-F1
#
_cell.length_a   1.000
_cell.length_b   1.000
_cell.length_c   1.000
_cell.angle_alpha   90.00
_cell.angle_beta   90.00
_cell.angle_gamma   90.00
#
_symmetry.space_group_name_H-M   'P 1'
#
loop_
_entity.id
_entity.type
_entity.pdbx_description
1 polymer ?
#
loop_
_entity_poly.entity_id
_entity_poly.type
_entity_poly.pdbx_seq_one_letter_code
_entity_poly.pdbx_strand_id
1 'polypeptide(L)'
;IFYFLNIYSHGKLPSHCEQRFLPCEIGCVKYSLQDGIMGDFHHFIDPELPPCGFRYHCQAASDATHKIPISGFNLSRTYAVVLRELTEFVQPTKGVRPRFYCKSDDRFRISWCLSRMASVTGIESHVELLAVEDLVKELYQKKYQKEPSKTWVCQELDVFLWDFSSNTRCKWHEENDIFCCALASCKKMAYCISKSLATLYGVSLTAAHLPLQDTGYGESTSTKTVILDAGSFQ
;
A
#
# COMPACT_ATOMS: atom_id res chain seq x y z
N ILE A 1 6.39 15.91 -6.05
CA ILE A 1 5.32 14.90 -6.18
C ILE A 1 5.93 13.55 -5.88
N PHE A 2 5.28 12.77 -5.03
CA PHE A 2 5.66 11.41 -4.66
C PHE A 2 4.50 10.47 -5.00
N TYR A 3 4.83 9.24 -5.41
CA TYR A 3 3.85 8.20 -5.66
C TYR A 3 4.05 7.08 -4.66
N PHE A 4 3.04 6.79 -3.85
CA PHE A 4 3.06 5.66 -2.93
C PHE A 4 2.37 4.48 -3.57
N LEU A 5 2.98 3.28 -3.52
CA LEU A 5 2.48 2.09 -4.20
C LEU A 5 2.46 0.89 -3.25
N ASN A 6 1.40 0.09 -3.30
CA ASN A 6 1.35 -1.22 -2.69
C ASN A 6 0.63 -2.21 -3.60
N ILE A 7 1.02 -3.48 -3.51
CA ILE A 7 0.38 -4.61 -4.17
C ILE A 7 0.16 -5.69 -3.12
N TYR A 8 -1.05 -6.20 -2.99
CA TYR A 8 -1.31 -7.44 -2.25
C TYR A 8 -1.31 -8.66 -3.18
N SER A 9 -1.06 -9.82 -2.60
CA SER A 9 -1.11 -11.10 -3.29
C SER A 9 -1.82 -12.14 -2.43
N HIS A 10 -2.31 -13.22 -3.06
CA HIS A 10 -2.87 -14.39 -2.36
C HIS A 10 -1.78 -15.22 -1.65
N GLY A 11 -0.92 -14.57 -0.85
CA GLY A 11 0.19 -15.18 -0.14
C GLY A 11 1.50 -15.23 -0.95
N LYS A 12 2.52 -15.77 -0.27
CA LYS A 12 3.87 -16.02 -0.77
C LYS A 12 4.01 -17.53 -1.00
N LEU A 13 4.11 -17.95 -2.25
CA LEU A 13 4.32 -19.35 -2.63
C LEU A 13 5.78 -19.75 -2.41
N PRO A 14 6.14 -21.04 -2.29
CA PRO A 14 7.54 -21.48 -2.13
C PRO A 14 8.49 -20.98 -3.23
N SER A 15 9.79 -20.97 -2.95
CA SER A 15 10.79 -20.37 -3.85
C SER A 15 11.03 -21.17 -5.13
N HIS A 16 10.63 -22.44 -5.16
CA HIS A 16 10.71 -23.30 -6.34
C HIS A 16 9.50 -23.15 -7.27
N CYS A 17 8.45 -22.44 -6.87
CA CYS A 17 7.31 -22.14 -7.73
C CYS A 17 7.67 -21.01 -8.69
N GLU A 18 7.32 -21.16 -9.98
CA GLU A 18 7.46 -20.08 -10.95
C GLU A 18 6.64 -18.85 -10.54
N GLN A 19 5.41 -19.05 -10.05
CA GLN A 19 4.65 -18.01 -9.38
C GLN A 19 5.14 -17.89 -7.94
N ARG A 20 5.90 -16.85 -7.60
CA ARG A 20 6.29 -16.55 -6.21
C ARG A 20 5.16 -15.83 -5.46
N PHE A 21 4.40 -15.02 -6.16
CA PHE A 21 3.24 -14.29 -5.67
C PHE A 21 2.11 -14.35 -6.72
N LEU A 22 0.86 -14.22 -6.27
CA LEU A 22 -0.31 -14.07 -7.15
C LEU A 22 -0.96 -12.71 -6.85
N PRO A 23 -0.64 -11.65 -7.60
CA PRO A 23 -1.15 -10.31 -7.31
C PRO A 23 -2.68 -10.28 -7.39
N CYS A 24 -3.32 -9.67 -6.39
CA CYS A 24 -4.79 -9.64 -6.27
C CYS A 24 -5.35 -8.21 -6.10
N GLU A 25 -4.51 -7.26 -5.72
CA GLU A 25 -4.90 -5.86 -5.53
C GLU A 25 -3.69 -4.95 -5.69
N ILE A 26 -3.89 -3.78 -6.29
CA ILE A 26 -2.91 -2.70 -6.38
C ILE A 26 -3.55 -1.38 -5.96
N GLY A 27 -2.81 -0.59 -5.21
CA GLY A 27 -3.17 0.77 -4.86
C GLY A 27 -2.00 1.70 -5.12
N CYS A 28 -2.27 2.90 -5.62
CA CYS A 28 -1.31 3.96 -5.76
C CYS A 28 -1.91 5.31 -5.35
N VAL A 29 -1.12 6.16 -4.68
CA VAL A 29 -1.53 7.51 -4.29
C VAL A 29 -0.51 8.52 -4.80
N LYS A 30 -1.01 9.58 -5.45
CA LYS A 30 -0.22 10.75 -5.86
C LYS A 30 -0.26 11.77 -4.72
N TYR A 31 0.91 12.15 -4.23
CA TYR A 31 1.04 12.94 -3.01
C TYR A 31 2.03 14.10 -3.17
N SER A 32 1.74 15.22 -2.51
CA SER A 32 2.69 16.28 -2.23
C SER A 32 2.57 16.68 -0.76
N LEU A 33 3.68 17.11 -0.13
CA LEU A 33 3.61 17.61 1.25
C LEU A 33 2.80 18.91 1.36
N GLN A 34 2.64 19.65 0.27
CA GLN A 34 1.95 20.94 0.22
C GLN A 34 0.44 20.78 0.08
N ASP A 35 0.00 19.79 -0.71
CA ASP A 35 -1.39 19.61 -1.13
C ASP A 35 -2.04 18.36 -0.51
N GLY A 36 -1.24 17.51 0.12
CA GLY A 36 -1.67 16.20 0.61
C GLY A 36 -1.85 15.22 -0.54
N ILE A 37 -2.86 14.35 -0.42
CA ILE A 37 -3.27 13.41 -1.45
C ILE A 37 -3.95 14.16 -2.59
N MET A 38 -3.36 14.08 -3.78
CA MET A 38 -3.82 14.76 -4.99
C MET A 38 -4.66 13.86 -5.90
N GLY A 39 -4.62 12.55 -5.66
CA GLY A 39 -5.37 11.55 -6.42
C GLY A 39 -4.96 10.14 -6.03
N ASP A 40 -5.82 9.18 -6.35
CA ASP A 40 -5.56 7.77 -6.14
C ASP A 40 -5.91 6.91 -7.36
N PHE A 41 -5.27 5.74 -7.41
CA PHE A 41 -5.44 4.70 -8.40
C PHE A 41 -5.59 3.38 -7.64
N HIS A 42 -6.58 2.57 -8.00
CA HIS A 42 -6.86 1.31 -7.32
C HIS A 42 -7.54 0.31 -8.25
N HIS A 43 -7.04 -0.92 -8.24
CA HIS A 43 -7.70 -2.04 -8.90
C HIS A 43 -7.53 -3.35 -8.14
N PHE A 44 -8.56 -4.18 -8.22
CA PHE A 44 -8.41 -5.62 -8.04
C PHE A 44 -7.80 -6.24 -9.28
N ILE A 45 -6.93 -7.22 -9.08
CA ILE A 45 -6.17 -7.86 -10.14
C ILE A 45 -6.69 -9.28 -10.32
N ASP A 46 -6.92 -9.68 -11.57
CA ASP A 46 -7.25 -11.06 -11.91
C ASP A 46 -5.98 -11.92 -11.81
N PRO A 47 -5.86 -12.80 -10.81
CA PRO A 47 -4.63 -13.54 -10.60
C PRO A 47 -4.49 -14.65 -11.64
N GLU A 48 -3.25 -15.02 -11.94
CA GLU A 48 -2.98 -16.31 -12.58
C GLU A 48 -3.46 -17.48 -11.71
N LEU A 49 -3.72 -18.63 -12.35
CA LEU A 49 -4.10 -19.83 -11.61
C LEU A 49 -2.99 -20.21 -10.60
N PRO A 50 -3.36 -20.53 -9.35
CA PRO A 50 -2.38 -21.00 -8.38
C PRO A 50 -1.77 -22.32 -8.84
N PRO A 51 -0.45 -22.54 -8.62
CA PRO A 51 0.17 -23.82 -8.95
C PRO A 51 -0.54 -24.99 -8.24
N CYS A 52 -0.51 -26.16 -8.89
CA CYS A 52 -1.19 -27.35 -8.39
C CYS A 52 -0.78 -27.67 -6.94
N GLY A 53 -1.77 -27.92 -6.08
CA GLY A 53 -1.56 -28.19 -4.65
C GLY A 53 -1.51 -26.93 -3.76
N PHE A 54 -1.42 -25.72 -4.31
CA PHE A 54 -1.29 -24.49 -3.52
C PHE A 54 -2.58 -23.69 -3.33
N ARG A 55 -3.71 -24.16 -3.84
CA ARG A 55 -4.99 -23.45 -3.71
C ARG A 55 -5.36 -23.16 -2.25
N TYR A 56 -5.22 -24.15 -1.37
CA TYR A 56 -5.50 -23.98 0.06
C TYR A 56 -4.57 -22.94 0.70
N HIS A 57 -3.28 -22.98 0.38
CA HIS A 57 -2.29 -22.01 0.88
C HIS A 57 -2.67 -20.58 0.51
N CYS A 58 -3.04 -20.35 -0.76
CA CYS A 58 -3.49 -19.06 -1.23
C CYS A 58 -4.79 -18.60 -0.57
N GLN A 59 -5.70 -19.54 -0.26
CA GLN A 59 -6.97 -19.23 0.38
C GLN A 59 -6.77 -18.82 1.83
N ALA A 60 -6.00 -19.60 2.58
CA ALA A 60 -5.68 -19.29 3.97
C ALA A 60 -4.98 -17.92 4.10
N ALA A 61 -4.06 -17.60 3.18
CA ALA A 61 -3.42 -16.29 3.16
C ALA A 61 -4.40 -15.15 2.83
N SER A 62 -5.34 -15.38 1.91
CA SER A 62 -6.40 -14.41 1.60
C SER A 62 -7.29 -14.17 2.82
N ASP A 63 -7.79 -15.23 3.44
CA ASP A 63 -8.71 -15.18 4.58
C ASP A 63 -8.10 -14.46 5.79
N ALA A 64 -6.79 -14.64 6.00
CA ALA A 64 -6.02 -13.99 7.05
C ALA A 64 -5.72 -12.51 6.79
N THR A 65 -5.90 -12.02 5.55
CA THR A 65 -5.51 -10.66 5.15
C THR A 65 -6.63 -9.93 4.42
N HIS A 66 -6.54 -9.84 3.09
CA HIS A 66 -7.34 -8.99 2.22
C HIS A 66 -8.70 -9.61 1.85
N LYS A 67 -8.92 -10.90 2.13
CA LYS A 67 -10.14 -11.70 1.87
C LYS A 67 -10.68 -11.64 0.44
N ILE A 68 -9.82 -11.30 -0.51
CA ILE A 68 -10.20 -11.27 -1.93
C ILE A 68 -10.31 -12.72 -2.41
N PRO A 69 -11.42 -13.13 -3.05
CA PRO A 69 -11.55 -14.48 -3.57
C PRO A 69 -10.47 -14.80 -4.61
N ILE A 70 -9.89 -16.01 -4.57
CA ILE A 70 -8.84 -16.44 -5.53
C ILE A 70 -9.39 -16.59 -6.95
N SER A 71 -10.69 -16.83 -7.09
CA SER A 71 -11.34 -17.11 -8.37
C SER A 71 -12.74 -16.55 -8.39
N GLY A 72 -13.21 -16.13 -9.56
CA GLY A 72 -14.58 -15.68 -9.77
C GLY A 72 -14.89 -14.30 -9.16
N PHE A 73 -13.87 -13.48 -8.90
CA PHE A 73 -14.08 -12.13 -8.40
C PHE A 73 -14.34 -11.15 -9.55
N ASN A 74 -15.59 -10.72 -9.68
CA ASN A 74 -16.07 -9.94 -10.82
C ASN A 74 -15.54 -8.50 -10.91
N LEU A 75 -14.91 -7.99 -9.85
CA LEU A 75 -14.31 -6.65 -9.81
C LEU A 75 -12.87 -6.62 -10.34
N SER A 76 -12.27 -7.79 -10.62
CA SER A 76 -10.88 -7.89 -11.03
C SER A 76 -10.65 -7.38 -12.46
N ARG A 77 -9.42 -6.92 -12.71
CA ARG A 77 -8.95 -6.45 -14.01
C ARG A 77 -7.73 -7.25 -14.44
N THR A 78 -7.57 -7.42 -15.76
CA THR A 78 -6.39 -8.08 -16.32
C THR A 78 -5.12 -7.26 -16.09
N TYR A 79 -3.97 -7.93 -16.04
CA TYR A 79 -2.66 -7.26 -15.89
C TYR A 79 -2.45 -6.14 -16.92
N ALA A 80 -2.89 -6.35 -18.16
CA ALA A 80 -2.70 -5.38 -19.24
C ALA A 80 -3.48 -4.07 -19.01
N VAL A 81 -4.71 -4.17 -18.50
CA VAL A 81 -5.52 -2.99 -18.14
C VAL A 81 -4.87 -2.24 -16.99
N VAL A 82 -4.51 -2.97 -15.93
CA VAL A 82 -3.91 -2.39 -14.71
C VAL A 82 -2.61 -1.64 -15.01
N LEU A 83 -1.70 -2.22 -15.80
CA LEU A 83 -0.43 -1.58 -16.13
C LEU A 83 -0.59 -0.32 -17.01
N ARG A 84 -1.53 -0.33 -17.95
CA ARG A 84 -1.82 0.86 -18.78
C ARG A 84 -2.39 1.98 -17.94
N GLU A 85 -3.41 1.70 -17.14
CA GLU A 85 -4.07 2.69 -16.30
C GLU A 85 -3.13 3.23 -15.20
N LEU A 86 -2.21 2.40 -14.66
CA LEU A 86 -1.16 2.88 -13.76
C LEU A 86 -0.21 3.87 -14.46
N THR A 87 0.16 3.58 -15.72
CA THR A 87 1.02 4.46 -16.51
C THR A 87 0.32 5.79 -16.84
N GLU A 88 -0.97 5.72 -17.17
CA GLU A 88 -1.82 6.89 -17.42
C GLU A 88 -2.03 7.74 -16.15
N PHE A 89 -2.07 7.11 -14.97
CA PHE A 89 -2.18 7.82 -13.70
C PHE A 89 -0.90 8.61 -13.36
N VAL A 90 0.27 8.01 -13.60
CA VAL A 90 1.55 8.64 -13.24
C VAL A 90 2.03 9.66 -14.27
N GLN A 91 1.65 9.48 -15.54
CA GLN A 91 2.02 10.36 -16.66
C GLN A 91 3.52 10.71 -16.69
N PRO A 92 4.42 9.70 -16.75
CA PRO A 92 5.84 9.96 -16.70
C PRO A 92 6.29 10.80 -17.90
N THR A 93 7.15 11.79 -17.65
CA THR A 93 7.82 12.53 -18.72
C THR A 93 8.60 11.57 -19.62
N LYS A 94 8.55 11.79 -20.94
CA LYS A 94 9.23 10.93 -21.92
C LYS A 94 10.71 10.74 -21.54
N GLY A 95 11.12 9.48 -21.39
CA GLY A 95 12.50 9.10 -21.04
C GLY A 95 12.81 9.10 -19.53
N VAL A 96 11.87 9.46 -18.66
CA VAL A 96 12.04 9.44 -17.20
C VAL A 96 11.29 8.25 -16.61
N ARG A 97 11.98 7.44 -15.80
CA ARG A 97 11.35 6.34 -15.07
C ARG A 97 10.53 6.89 -13.90
N PRO A 98 9.24 6.55 -13.78
CA PRO A 98 8.45 6.93 -12.61
C PRO A 98 9.02 6.30 -11.33
N ARG A 99 9.13 7.13 -10.28
CA ARG A 99 9.55 6.70 -8.94
C ARG A 99 8.34 6.43 -8.07
N PHE A 100 8.29 5.23 -7.52
CA PHE A 100 7.31 4.83 -6.53
C PHE A 100 8.00 4.55 -5.20
N TYR A 101 7.28 4.80 -4.12
CA TYR A 101 7.73 4.55 -2.75
C TYR A 101 6.78 3.53 -2.11
N CYS A 102 7.35 2.54 -1.44
CA CYS A 102 6.61 1.54 -0.67
C CYS A 102 7.32 1.26 0.64
N LYS A 103 6.66 0.56 1.57
CA LYS A 103 7.35 0.02 2.75
C LYS A 103 8.46 -0.94 2.32
N SER A 104 9.57 -0.91 3.05
CA SER A 104 10.74 -1.74 2.76
C SER A 104 10.40 -3.23 2.74
N ASP A 105 9.55 -3.69 3.67
CA ASP A 105 9.15 -5.11 3.78
C ASP A 105 8.27 -5.59 2.62
N ASP A 106 7.55 -4.68 1.97
CA ASP A 106 6.67 -4.99 0.84
C ASP A 106 7.41 -4.93 -0.51
N ARG A 107 8.59 -4.30 -0.55
CA ARG A 107 9.34 -3.99 -1.77
C ARG A 107 9.59 -5.21 -2.66
N PHE A 108 9.96 -6.33 -2.05
CA PHE A 108 10.20 -7.58 -2.79
C PHE A 108 8.93 -8.11 -3.47
N ARG A 109 7.79 -8.09 -2.77
CA ARG A 109 6.50 -8.52 -3.31
C ARG A 109 6.08 -7.63 -4.48
N ILE A 110 6.11 -6.32 -4.28
CA ILE A 110 5.69 -5.33 -5.28
C ILE A 110 6.57 -5.43 -6.54
N SER A 111 7.90 -5.46 -6.36
CA SER A 111 8.84 -5.56 -7.49
C SER A 111 8.65 -6.85 -8.29
N TRP A 112 8.41 -7.97 -7.61
CA TRP A 112 8.14 -9.25 -8.28
C TRP A 112 6.82 -9.19 -9.05
N CYS A 113 5.73 -8.68 -8.44
CA CYS A 113 4.42 -8.59 -9.09
C CYS A 113 4.47 -7.72 -10.34
N LEU A 114 5.08 -6.52 -10.27
CA LEU A 114 5.21 -5.64 -11.43
C LEU A 114 6.01 -6.28 -12.55
N SER A 115 7.12 -6.95 -12.21
CA SER A 115 7.94 -7.70 -13.18
C SER A 115 7.16 -8.83 -13.85
N ARG A 116 6.36 -9.58 -13.07
CA ARG A 116 5.52 -10.68 -13.59
C ARG A 116 4.41 -10.15 -14.49
N MET A 117 3.71 -9.10 -14.08
CA MET A 117 2.65 -8.49 -14.89
C MET A 117 3.21 -7.97 -16.22
N ALA A 118 4.39 -7.34 -16.19
CA ALA A 118 5.08 -6.87 -17.38
C ALA A 118 5.51 -8.02 -18.30
N SER A 119 6.09 -9.10 -17.74
CA SER A 119 6.54 -10.24 -18.54
C SER A 119 5.40 -11.00 -19.21
N VAL A 120 4.25 -11.11 -18.55
CA VAL A 120 3.04 -11.76 -19.09
C VAL A 120 2.38 -10.93 -20.19
N THR A 121 2.38 -9.60 -20.05
CA THR A 121 1.66 -8.71 -20.97
C THR A 121 2.52 -8.14 -22.10
N GLY A 122 3.86 -8.18 -21.95
CA GLY A 122 4.79 -7.48 -22.81
C GLY A 122 4.79 -5.96 -22.64
N ILE A 123 4.02 -5.42 -21.68
CA ILE A 123 3.99 -3.98 -21.39
C ILE A 123 5.16 -3.65 -20.47
N GLU A 124 6.08 -2.82 -20.95
CA GLU A 124 7.25 -2.44 -20.17
C GLU A 124 6.86 -1.67 -18.91
N SER A 125 7.16 -2.25 -17.74
CA SER A 125 7.06 -1.60 -16.44
C SER A 125 8.42 -1.03 -16.03
N HIS A 126 8.89 0.02 -16.69
CA HIS A 126 10.15 0.72 -16.31
C HIS A 126 9.95 1.59 -15.07
N VAL A 127 9.76 0.96 -13.92
CA VAL A 127 9.52 1.65 -12.64
C VAL A 127 10.75 1.62 -11.74
N GLU A 128 10.98 2.70 -11.00
CA GLU A 128 11.96 2.74 -9.92
C GLU A 128 11.22 2.64 -8.58
N LEU A 129 11.45 1.55 -7.83
CA LEU A 129 10.80 1.30 -6.54
C LEU A 129 11.76 1.54 -5.38
N LEU A 130 11.44 2.52 -4.55
CA LEU A 130 12.22 3.03 -3.43
C LEU A 130 11.51 2.77 -2.09
N ALA A 131 12.28 2.79 -1.01
CA ALA A 131 11.75 2.67 0.34
C ALA A 131 11.16 4.00 0.81
N VAL A 132 9.94 3.97 1.35
CA VAL A 132 9.30 5.15 1.95
C VAL A 132 10.04 5.59 3.22
N GLU A 133 10.68 4.65 3.93
CA GLU A 133 11.51 4.93 5.09
C GLU A 133 12.68 5.87 4.73
N ASP A 134 13.27 5.69 3.55
CA ASP A 134 14.37 6.53 3.08
C ASP A 134 13.87 7.93 2.68
N LEU A 135 12.68 8.03 2.08
CA LEU A 135 12.04 9.32 1.83
C LEU A 135 11.79 10.09 3.12
N VAL A 136 11.29 9.42 4.17
CA VAL A 136 11.07 10.06 5.48
C VAL A 136 12.38 10.58 6.06
N LYS A 137 13.47 9.78 5.98
CA LYS A 137 14.81 10.22 6.42
C LYS A 137 15.28 11.44 5.65
N GLU A 138 15.17 11.44 4.32
CA GLU A 138 15.57 12.55 3.46
C GLU A 138 14.82 13.84 3.81
N LEU A 139 13.49 13.76 3.97
CA LEU A 139 12.67 14.91 4.35
C LEU A 139 13.00 15.41 5.76
N TYR A 140 13.24 14.51 6.71
CA TYR A 140 13.61 14.89 8.07
C TYR A 140 14.99 15.56 8.10
N GLN A 141 15.98 14.95 7.44
CA GLN A 141 17.34 15.47 7.38
C GLN A 141 17.39 16.83 6.70
N LYS A 142 16.63 17.04 5.63
CA LYS A 142 16.54 18.34 4.97
C LYS A 142 16.01 19.44 5.90
N LYS A 143 15.08 19.12 6.80
CA LYS A 143 14.51 20.09 7.75
C LYS A 143 15.42 20.36 8.95
N TYR A 144 15.98 19.31 9.55
CA TYR A 144 16.69 19.39 10.83
C TYR A 144 18.21 19.31 10.72
N GLN A 145 18.77 19.04 9.54
CA GLN A 145 20.19 18.79 9.32
C GLN A 145 20.75 17.65 10.20
N LYS A 146 19.89 16.67 10.52
CA LYS A 146 20.19 15.50 11.35
C LYS A 146 19.47 14.28 10.82
N GLU A 147 20.08 13.12 10.96
CA GLU A 147 19.44 11.85 10.60
C GLU A 147 18.46 11.43 11.71
N PRO A 148 17.21 11.04 11.38
CA PRO A 148 16.31 10.48 12.37
C PRO A 148 16.72 9.05 12.72
N SER A 149 16.34 8.57 13.91
CA SER A 149 16.58 7.17 14.26
C SER A 149 15.74 6.23 13.38
N LYS A 150 16.32 5.09 12.97
CA LYS A 150 15.60 4.09 12.19
C LYS A 150 14.34 3.60 12.90
N THR A 151 14.44 3.38 14.22
CA THR A 151 13.32 2.96 15.05
C THR A 151 12.17 3.96 15.03
N TRP A 152 12.46 5.26 15.08
CA TRP A 152 11.43 6.30 14.99
C TRP A 152 10.73 6.26 13.64
N VAL A 153 11.48 6.16 12.53
CA VAL A 153 10.90 6.07 11.18
C VAL A 153 9.97 4.87 11.04
N CYS A 154 10.38 3.70 11.53
CA CYS A 154 9.53 2.50 11.50
C CYS A 154 8.27 2.70 12.34
N GLN A 155 8.40 3.19 13.58
CA GLN A 155 7.26 3.43 14.46
C GLN A 155 6.26 4.44 13.87
N GLU A 156 6.74 5.48 13.20
CA GLU A 156 5.88 6.47 12.54
C GLU A 156 5.12 5.91 11.34
N LEU A 157 5.69 4.93 10.62
CA LEU A 157 5.06 4.31 9.45
C LEU A 157 4.18 3.10 9.79
N ASP A 158 4.33 2.52 10.97
CA ASP A 158 3.58 1.35 11.46
C ASP A 158 2.37 1.70 12.32
N VAL A 159 1.96 2.96 12.33
CA VAL A 159 0.84 3.42 13.16
C VAL A 159 -0.50 2.93 12.57
N PHE A 160 -1.28 2.19 13.36
CA PHE A 160 -2.64 1.74 13.04
C PHE A 160 -3.73 2.81 13.23
N LEU A 161 -3.33 4.09 13.35
CA LEU A 161 -4.22 5.18 13.77
C LEU A 161 -5.42 5.36 12.84
N TRP A 162 -5.25 5.04 11.56
CA TRP A 162 -6.26 5.25 10.52
C TRP A 162 -6.85 3.95 9.99
N ASP A 163 -6.58 2.82 10.65
CA ASP A 163 -7.14 1.53 10.26
C ASP A 163 -8.65 1.52 10.40
N PHE A 164 -9.21 2.28 11.34
CA PHE A 164 -10.64 2.38 11.57
C PHE A 164 -11.27 3.64 10.97
N SER A 165 -10.48 4.49 10.30
CA SER A 165 -10.98 5.71 9.70
C SER A 165 -11.76 5.40 8.43
N SER A 166 -12.97 5.94 8.35
CA SER A 166 -13.81 5.87 7.17
C SER A 166 -13.13 6.50 5.94
N ASN A 167 -13.46 6.00 4.74
CA ASN A 167 -12.97 6.50 3.45
C ASN A 167 -11.45 6.40 3.25
N THR A 168 -10.79 5.47 3.96
CA THR A 168 -9.37 5.20 3.77
C THR A 168 -9.12 3.99 2.89
N ARG A 169 -10.07 3.05 2.81
CA ARG A 169 -9.98 1.85 1.98
C ARG A 169 -10.71 2.04 0.64
N CYS A 170 -10.57 1.04 -0.22
CA CYS A 170 -11.42 0.96 -1.41
C CYS A 170 -12.86 0.60 -1.01
N LYS A 171 -13.82 0.92 -1.88
CA LYS A 171 -15.26 0.70 -1.63
C LYS A 171 -15.58 -0.72 -1.17
N TRP A 172 -15.05 -1.73 -1.86
CA TRP A 172 -15.35 -3.13 -1.52
C TRP A 172 -14.79 -3.51 -0.15
N HIS A 173 -13.59 -3.06 0.21
CA HIS A 173 -13.02 -3.33 1.53
C HIS A 173 -13.73 -2.56 2.66
N GLU A 174 -14.26 -1.36 2.39
CA GLU A 174 -15.13 -0.65 3.35
C GLU A 174 -16.44 -1.41 3.58
N GLU A 175 -17.12 -1.84 2.51
CA GLU A 175 -18.43 -2.53 2.59
C GLU A 175 -18.35 -3.90 3.28
N ASN A 176 -17.17 -4.52 3.29
CA ASN A 176 -16.94 -5.85 3.87
C ASN A 176 -16.17 -5.79 5.20
N ASP A 177 -15.88 -4.61 5.73
CA ASP A 177 -15.13 -4.39 6.97
C ASP A 177 -13.77 -5.13 6.99
N ILE A 178 -12.97 -4.94 5.93
CA ILE A 178 -11.67 -5.58 5.76
C ILE A 178 -10.55 -4.53 5.75
N PHE A 179 -9.62 -4.64 6.69
CA PHE A 179 -8.54 -3.66 6.91
C PHE A 179 -7.38 -3.76 5.91
N CYS A 180 -7.11 -4.94 5.36
CA CYS A 180 -6.01 -5.17 4.44
C CYS A 180 -6.40 -4.77 3.01
N CYS A 181 -6.21 -3.48 2.70
CA CYS A 181 -6.46 -2.88 1.38
C CYS A 181 -5.21 -2.15 0.88
N ALA A 182 -4.79 -2.45 -0.35
CA ALA A 182 -3.59 -1.86 -0.95
C ALA A 182 -3.68 -0.33 -1.06
N LEU A 183 -4.87 0.21 -1.37
CA LEU A 183 -5.12 1.65 -1.40
C LEU A 183 -4.97 2.27 0.00
N ALA A 184 -5.53 1.62 1.03
CA ALA A 184 -5.40 2.10 2.40
C ALA A 184 -3.94 2.15 2.85
N SER A 185 -3.14 1.12 2.54
CA SER A 185 -1.70 1.13 2.82
C SER A 185 -1.00 2.35 2.20
N CYS A 186 -1.38 2.73 0.97
CA CYS A 186 -0.82 3.90 0.28
C CYS A 186 -1.23 5.22 0.93
N LYS A 187 -2.52 5.36 1.26
CA LYS A 187 -3.04 6.55 1.95
C LYS A 187 -2.40 6.72 3.33
N LYS A 188 -2.23 5.63 4.09
CA LYS A 188 -1.56 5.64 5.40
C LYS A 188 -0.13 6.17 5.33
N MET A 189 0.66 5.78 4.34
CA MET A 189 2.02 6.35 4.14
C MET A 189 1.97 7.88 3.97
N ALA A 190 1.03 8.39 3.17
CA ALA A 190 0.83 9.83 3.00
C ALA A 190 0.40 10.53 4.31
N TYR A 191 -0.50 9.91 5.08
CA TYR A 191 -0.98 10.44 6.35
C TYR A 191 0.10 10.47 7.43
N CYS A 192 0.93 9.42 7.54
CA CYS A 192 2.10 9.38 8.42
C CYS A 192 3.04 10.56 8.10
N ILE A 193 3.41 10.72 6.83
CA ILE A 193 4.30 11.80 6.39
C ILE A 193 3.68 13.17 6.68
N SER A 194 2.39 13.34 6.38
CA SER A 194 1.69 14.60 6.64
C SER A 194 1.66 14.95 8.12
N LYS A 195 1.23 14.00 8.97
CA LYS A 195 1.13 14.18 10.42
C LYS A 195 2.46 14.59 11.03
N SER A 196 3.54 13.95 10.61
CA SER A 196 4.84 14.08 11.27
C SER A 196 5.69 15.21 10.68
N LEU A 197 5.49 15.58 9.40
CA LEU A 197 6.36 16.53 8.71
C LEU A 197 5.65 17.79 8.16
N ALA A 198 4.35 17.80 7.87
CA ALA A 198 3.72 18.92 7.17
C ALA A 198 3.86 20.26 7.92
N THR A 199 3.53 20.26 9.21
CA THR A 199 3.63 21.45 10.07
C THR A 199 5.06 21.94 10.22
N LEU A 200 6.04 21.03 10.22
CA LEU A 200 7.46 21.38 10.24
C LEU A 200 7.90 22.14 9.00
N TYR A 201 7.26 21.86 7.86
CA TYR A 201 7.48 22.57 6.60
C TYR A 201 6.56 23.79 6.43
N GLY A 202 5.79 24.18 7.47
CA GLY A 202 4.88 25.31 7.41
C GLY A 202 3.60 25.05 6.61
N VAL A 203 3.29 23.78 6.34
CA VAL A 203 2.07 23.37 5.63
C VAL A 203 0.96 23.12 6.64
N SER A 204 -0.20 23.75 6.42
CA SER A 204 -1.42 23.50 7.17
C SER A 204 -2.07 22.18 6.74
N LEU A 205 -2.42 21.36 7.72
CA LEU A 205 -3.10 20.09 7.47
C LEU A 205 -4.54 20.33 6.99
N THR A 206 -4.93 19.62 5.94
CA THR A 206 -6.27 19.63 5.35
C THR A 206 -6.85 18.22 5.32
N ALA A 207 -8.09 18.06 4.85
CA ALA A 207 -8.69 16.74 4.62
C ALA A 207 -7.94 15.86 3.59
N ALA A 208 -7.05 16.46 2.78
CA ALA A 208 -6.18 15.71 1.88
C ALA A 208 -4.90 15.20 2.57
N HIS A 209 -4.54 15.77 3.72
CA HIS A 209 -3.36 15.41 4.49
C HIS A 209 -3.64 14.36 5.56
N LEU A 210 -4.85 14.41 6.13
CA LEU A 210 -5.32 13.48 7.15
C LEU A 210 -6.79 13.15 6.87
N PRO A 211 -7.23 11.91 7.16
CA PRO A 211 -8.65 11.58 7.02
C PRO A 211 -9.47 12.49 7.95
N LEU A 212 -10.68 12.81 7.50
CA LEU A 212 -11.65 13.51 8.35
C LEU A 212 -11.88 12.67 9.60
N GLN A 213 -11.78 13.29 10.77
CA GLN A 213 -12.16 12.61 12.00
C GLN A 213 -13.66 12.33 11.92
N ASP A 214 -14.04 11.07 12.11
CA ASP A 214 -15.44 10.70 12.25
C ASP A 214 -15.96 11.41 13.51
N THR A 215 -16.66 12.53 13.31
CA THR A 215 -17.34 13.29 14.38
C THR A 215 -18.51 12.43 14.88
N GLY A 216 -18.20 11.41 15.66
CA GLY A 216 -19.17 10.41 16.12
C GLY A 216 -18.69 9.56 17.30
N TYR A 217 -17.39 9.50 17.58
CA TYR A 217 -16.89 8.97 18.85
C TYR A 217 -16.27 10.11 19.65
N GLY A 218 -16.99 10.50 20.70
CA GLY A 218 -16.61 11.61 21.57
C GLY A 218 -15.19 11.46 22.11
N GLU A 219 -14.60 12.62 22.40
CA GLU A 219 -13.40 12.78 23.20
C GLU A 219 -13.53 12.02 24.53
N SER A 220 -13.15 10.75 24.56
CA SER A 220 -12.77 10.07 25.80
C SER A 220 -11.99 8.78 25.53
N THR A 221 -10.72 8.82 25.96
CA THR A 221 -9.97 7.73 26.61
C THR A 221 -9.35 6.59 25.80
N SER A 222 -8.03 6.50 25.99
CA SER A 222 -7.23 5.28 26.15
C SER A 222 -6.93 4.45 24.90
N THR A 223 -5.66 4.50 24.51
CA THR A 223 -4.90 3.43 23.84
C THR A 223 -5.27 2.08 24.45
N LYS A 224 -6.17 1.33 23.82
CA LYS A 224 -6.30 -0.11 24.04
C LYS A 224 -5.31 -0.81 23.12
N THR A 225 -4.18 -1.19 23.70
CA THR A 225 -3.27 -2.17 23.13
C THR A 225 -4.06 -3.45 22.85
N VAL A 226 -4.25 -3.80 21.58
CA VAL A 226 -4.74 -5.13 21.21
C VAL A 226 -3.59 -6.10 21.46
N ILE A 227 -3.67 -6.86 22.55
CA ILE A 227 -2.79 -8.02 22.77
C ILE A 227 -3.27 -9.09 21.80
N LEU A 228 -2.47 -9.37 20.76
CA LEU A 228 -2.65 -10.57 19.95
C LEU A 228 -2.20 -11.76 20.80
N ASP A 229 -3.17 -12.57 21.20
CA ASP A 229 -2.93 -13.78 21.97
C ASP A 229 -2.19 -14.79 21.09
N ALA A 230 -0.93 -15.06 21.41
CA ALA A 230 -0.13 -16.09 20.77
C ALA A 230 -0.59 -17.45 21.28
N GLY A 231 -1.61 -18.01 20.64
CA GLY A 231 -2.05 -19.39 20.84
C GLY A 231 -0.92 -20.36 20.49
N SER A 232 -0.23 -20.82 21.53
CA SER A 232 0.65 -21.98 21.55
C SER A 232 -0.05 -23.22 21.00
N PHE A 233 0.50 -23.81 19.93
CA PHE A 233 0.20 -25.18 19.53
C PHE A 233 1.02 -26.13 20.42
N GLN A 234 0.33 -26.95 21.21
CA GLN A 234 0.85 -28.23 21.71
C GLN A 234 0.73 -29.28 20.61
#